data_AF-A0A9E3ZFP2-F1
#
_entry.id   AF-A0A9E3ZFP2-F1
#
_cell.length_a   1.000
_cell.length_b   1.000
_cell.length_c   1.000
_cell.angle_alpha   90.00
_cell.angle_beta   90.00
_cell.angle_gamma   90.00
#
_symmetry.space_group_name_H-M   'P 1'
#
loop_
_entity.id
_entity.type
_entity.pdbx_description
1 polymer ?
#
loop_
_entity_poly.entity_id
_entity_poly.type
_entity_poly.pdbx_seq_one_letter_code
_entity_poly.pdbx_strand_id
1 'polypeptide(L)'
;MTGVFITIFLNAAFFGNALEAFAGQPNLSLHMLSLALLLLCLTVLVAALLGIGRALKPVLITMVLVAAPAAYFMDTYNVVVDTDMINNATATNWAETRDLLSWRLLAYLAAFAVLPSLVIAFARVVRSDTARAVRARLLLIVSTLLVIGALLALSSGFYASYFREHKSLRYYANPATPLYSLARYATSRTRTGTQEVTAIGEDARITEQDIDRELVIMVVGETARADHFSLNGYARETNPQLAREDVVSFTQMSSCGTSTAISVPCMFA
;
A
#
# COMPACT_ATOMS: atom_id res chain seq x y z
N MET A 1 -0.13 -8.22 -23.38
CA MET A 1 -0.19 -6.75 -23.51
C MET A 1 -0.56 -6.09 -22.19
N THR A 2 -1.71 -6.38 -21.57
CA THR A 2 -2.08 -5.79 -20.27
C THR A 2 -1.04 -5.99 -19.17
N GLY A 3 -0.48 -7.21 -19.03
CA GLY A 3 0.60 -7.44 -18.06
C GLY A 3 1.82 -6.55 -18.30
N VAL A 4 2.25 -6.40 -19.56
CA VAL A 4 3.37 -5.52 -19.94
C VAL A 4 3.06 -4.06 -19.62
N PHE A 5 1.84 -3.61 -19.92
CA PHE A 5 1.40 -2.26 -19.57
C PHE A 5 1.47 -2.01 -18.06
N ILE A 6 0.93 -2.92 -17.25
CA ILE A 6 0.96 -2.79 -15.79
C ILE A 6 2.41 -2.80 -15.27
N THR A 7 3.24 -3.71 -15.75
CA THR A 7 4.65 -3.79 -15.35
C THR A 7 5.41 -2.52 -15.72
N ILE A 8 5.27 -2.00 -16.94
CA ILE A 8 6.09 -0.86 -17.38
C ILE A 8 5.58 0.47 -16.79
N PHE A 9 4.27 0.70 -16.81
CA PHE A 9 3.71 2.02 -16.52
C PHE A 9 3.15 2.16 -15.10
N LEU A 10 2.74 1.08 -14.45
CA LEU A 10 2.09 1.14 -13.14
C LEU A 10 2.97 0.64 -11.99
N ASN A 11 4.27 0.47 -12.22
CA ASN A 11 5.23 0.00 -11.23
C ASN A 11 6.50 0.86 -11.19
N ALA A 12 6.41 2.15 -11.55
CA ALA A 12 7.56 3.05 -11.56
C ALA A 12 8.19 3.18 -10.16
N ALA A 13 7.39 3.43 -9.12
CA ALA A 13 7.86 3.47 -7.74
C ALA A 13 8.51 2.16 -7.28
N PHE A 14 7.98 1.00 -7.71
CA PHE A 14 8.56 -0.30 -7.39
C PHE A 14 10.00 -0.41 -7.94
N PHE A 15 10.20 -0.07 -9.21
CA PHE A 15 11.53 -0.11 -9.82
C PHE A 15 12.45 1.01 -9.30
N GLY A 16 11.92 2.20 -9.01
CA GLY A 16 12.70 3.30 -8.42
C GLY A 16 13.27 2.92 -7.06
N ASN A 17 12.41 2.46 -6.14
CA ASN A 17 12.84 2.01 -4.82
C ASN A 17 13.76 0.77 -4.90
N ALA A 18 13.53 -0.15 -5.84
CA ALA A 18 14.43 -1.28 -6.06
C ALA A 18 15.81 -0.83 -6.60
N LEU A 19 15.85 0.14 -7.51
CA LEU A 19 17.11 0.66 -8.05
C LEU A 19 17.93 1.35 -6.96
N GLU A 20 17.28 2.13 -6.09
CA GLU A 20 17.92 2.78 -4.94
C GLU A 20 18.43 1.74 -3.93
N ALA A 21 17.62 0.73 -3.60
CA ALA A 21 18.00 -0.32 -2.64
C ALA A 21 19.21 -1.15 -3.09
N PHE A 22 19.36 -1.37 -4.39
CA PHE A 22 20.45 -2.18 -4.97
C PHE A 22 21.52 -1.32 -5.67
N ALA A 23 21.52 -0.01 -5.46
CA ALA A 23 22.47 0.91 -6.08
C ALA A 23 23.92 0.49 -5.78
N GLY A 24 24.76 0.47 -6.82
CA GLY A 24 26.18 0.11 -6.69
C GLY A 24 26.49 -1.40 -6.73
N GLN A 25 25.49 -2.28 -6.82
CA GLN A 25 25.74 -3.71 -6.99
C GLN A 25 26.17 -4.07 -8.42
N PRO A 26 27.05 -5.08 -8.60
CA PRO A 26 27.40 -5.58 -9.92
C PRO A 26 26.17 -6.17 -10.63
N ASN A 27 26.11 -6.04 -11.95
CA ASN A 27 25.02 -6.54 -12.80
C ASN A 27 23.62 -6.01 -12.44
N LEU A 28 23.53 -4.79 -11.88
CA LEU A 28 22.26 -4.16 -11.51
C LEU A 28 21.22 -4.17 -12.63
N SER A 29 21.62 -3.87 -13.87
CA SER A 29 20.71 -3.89 -15.03
C SER A 29 20.10 -5.27 -15.29
N LEU A 30 20.89 -6.34 -15.14
CA LEU A 30 20.41 -7.72 -15.29
C LEU A 30 19.46 -8.11 -14.15
N HIS A 31 19.76 -7.71 -12.91
CA HIS A 31 18.87 -7.93 -11.77
C HIS A 31 17.55 -7.16 -11.91
N MET A 32 17.58 -5.91 -12.38
CA MET A 32 16.37 -5.13 -12.65
C MET A 32 15.55 -5.73 -13.79
N LEU A 33 16.20 -6.21 -14.85
CA LEU A 33 15.52 -6.94 -15.92
C LEU A 33 14.87 -8.23 -15.40
N SER A 34 15.59 -9.00 -14.58
CA SER A 34 15.08 -10.21 -13.94
C SER A 34 13.86 -9.90 -13.07
N LEU A 35 13.91 -8.84 -12.27
CA LEU A 35 12.82 -8.39 -11.41
C LEU A 35 11.60 -7.93 -12.23
N ALA A 36 11.83 -7.21 -13.34
CA ALA A 36 10.75 -6.80 -14.24
C ALA A 36 10.08 -8.00 -14.91
N LEU A 37 10.87 -8.98 -15.37
CA LEU A 37 10.34 -10.23 -15.94
C LEU A 37 9.59 -11.05 -14.88
N LEU A 38 10.08 -11.12 -13.64
CA LEU A 38 9.39 -11.79 -12.55
C LEU A 38 8.03 -11.13 -12.29
N LEU A 39 7.98 -9.81 -12.18
CA LEU A 39 6.75 -9.05 -11.94
C LEU A 39 5.75 -9.20 -13.10
N LEU A 40 6.24 -9.19 -14.34
CA LEU A 40 5.42 -9.46 -15.52
C LEU A 40 4.84 -10.88 -15.46
N CYS A 41 5.66 -11.88 -15.15
CA CYS A 41 5.23 -13.27 -15.03
C CYS A 41 4.18 -13.43 -13.93
N LEU A 42 4.38 -12.83 -12.75
CA LEU A 42 3.40 -12.85 -11.66
C LEU A 42 2.07 -12.19 -12.07
N THR A 43 2.14 -11.03 -12.75
CA THR A 43 0.94 -10.34 -13.23
C THR A 43 0.18 -11.18 -14.26
N VAL A 44 0.90 -11.80 -15.19
CA VAL A 44 0.32 -12.72 -16.18
C VAL A 44 -0.26 -13.96 -15.51
N LEU A 45 0.42 -14.53 -14.52
CA LEU A 45 -0.05 -15.68 -13.76
C LEU A 45 -1.36 -15.38 -13.04
N VAL A 46 -1.47 -14.25 -12.33
CA VAL A 46 -2.70 -13.83 -11.65
C VAL A 46 -3.85 -13.65 -12.65
N ALA A 47 -3.61 -12.95 -13.77
CA ALA A 47 -4.61 -12.81 -14.83
C ALA A 47 -5.00 -14.18 -15.44
N ALA A 48 -4.03 -15.07 -15.62
CA ALA A 48 -4.23 -16.41 -16.15
C ALA A 48 -4.91 -17.36 -15.15
N LEU A 49 -4.87 -17.11 -13.84
CA LEU A 49 -5.64 -17.91 -12.87
C LEU A 49 -7.07 -17.40 -12.75
N LEU A 50 -7.27 -16.08 -12.68
CA LEU A 50 -8.58 -15.48 -12.38
C LEU A 50 -9.46 -15.25 -13.62
N GLY A 51 -8.87 -14.94 -14.78
CA GLY A 51 -9.60 -14.48 -15.97
C GLY A 51 -10.29 -15.58 -16.81
N ILE A 52 -11.16 -16.41 -16.23
CA ILE A 52 -11.75 -17.57 -16.94
C ILE A 52 -12.95 -17.21 -17.80
N GLY A 53 -12.84 -17.50 -19.11
CA GLY A 53 -13.93 -17.32 -20.07
C GLY A 53 -14.41 -15.88 -20.12
N ARG A 54 -15.66 -15.64 -19.69
CA ARG A 54 -16.26 -14.29 -19.63
C ARG A 54 -15.63 -13.41 -18.53
N ALA A 55 -14.99 -14.00 -17.53
CA ALA A 55 -14.34 -13.27 -16.45
C ALA A 55 -12.99 -12.64 -16.87
N LEU A 56 -12.44 -12.99 -18.04
CA LEU A 56 -11.16 -12.43 -18.51
C LEU A 56 -11.17 -10.90 -18.57
N LYS A 57 -12.17 -10.30 -19.22
CA LYS A 57 -12.26 -8.85 -19.36
C LYS A 57 -12.45 -8.16 -18.01
N PRO A 58 -13.45 -8.54 -17.18
CA PRO A 58 -13.60 -7.97 -15.85
C PRO A 58 -12.32 -8.05 -15.01
N VAL A 59 -11.64 -9.20 -14.98
CA VAL A 59 -10.41 -9.37 -14.19
C VAL A 59 -9.32 -8.42 -14.65
N LEU A 60 -9.06 -8.31 -15.95
CA LEU A 60 -8.04 -7.40 -16.47
C LEU A 60 -8.38 -5.93 -16.21
N ILE A 61 -9.67 -5.56 -16.35
CA ILE A 61 -10.14 -4.20 -16.05
C ILE A 61 -9.97 -3.90 -14.56
N THR A 62 -10.37 -4.81 -13.67
CA THR A 62 -10.20 -4.65 -12.22
C THR A 62 -8.72 -4.52 -11.85
N MET A 63 -7.83 -5.33 -12.43
CA MET A 63 -6.38 -5.22 -12.19
C MET A 63 -5.85 -3.83 -12.55
N VAL A 64 -6.28 -3.25 -13.67
CA VAL A 64 -5.88 -1.90 -14.09
C VAL A 64 -6.49 -0.82 -13.20
N LEU A 65 -7.80 -0.90 -12.91
CA LEU A 65 -8.51 0.08 -12.09
C LEU A 65 -8.00 0.12 -10.65
N VAL A 66 -7.50 -1.00 -10.13
CA VAL A 66 -6.86 -1.08 -8.81
C VAL A 66 -5.40 -0.63 -8.87
N ALA A 67 -4.64 -1.04 -9.89
CA ALA A 67 -3.23 -0.67 -10.03
C ALA A 67 -3.02 0.83 -10.27
N ALA A 68 -3.84 1.49 -11.08
CA ALA A 68 -3.58 2.86 -11.51
C ALA A 68 -3.67 3.90 -10.37
N PRO A 69 -4.70 3.92 -9.52
CA PRO A 69 -4.72 4.78 -8.34
C PRO A 69 -3.56 4.46 -7.39
N ALA A 70 -3.29 3.17 -7.14
CA ALA A 70 -2.19 2.75 -6.27
C ALA A 70 -0.83 3.24 -6.81
N ALA A 71 -0.59 3.09 -8.11
CA ALA A 71 0.61 3.59 -8.78
C ALA A 71 0.75 5.10 -8.63
N TYR A 72 -0.31 5.88 -8.82
CA TYR A 72 -0.25 7.34 -8.64
C TYR A 72 0.22 7.74 -7.23
N PHE A 73 -0.37 7.13 -6.19
CA PHE A 73 -0.03 7.46 -4.81
C PHE A 73 1.38 6.97 -4.44
N MET A 74 1.78 5.81 -4.94
CA MET A 74 3.14 5.29 -4.79
C MET A 74 4.17 6.19 -5.51
N ASP A 75 3.91 6.59 -6.75
CA ASP A 75 4.85 7.37 -7.56
C ASP A 75 4.97 8.82 -7.10
N THR A 76 3.90 9.40 -6.54
CA THR A 76 3.87 10.82 -6.15
C THR A 76 4.23 11.05 -4.69
N TYR A 77 3.77 10.16 -3.79
CA TYR A 77 3.91 10.34 -2.34
C TYR A 77 4.74 9.24 -1.67
N ASN A 78 5.22 8.24 -2.43
CA ASN A 78 5.91 7.07 -1.91
C ASN A 78 5.11 6.32 -0.83
N VAL A 79 3.78 6.34 -0.97
CA VAL A 79 2.85 5.69 -0.05
C VAL A 79 2.53 4.28 -0.53
N VAL A 80 2.56 3.32 0.38
CA VAL A 80 2.17 1.93 0.12
C VAL A 80 0.66 1.74 0.35
N VAL A 81 -0.01 1.07 -0.59
CA VAL A 81 -1.43 0.72 -0.49
C VAL A 81 -1.60 -0.67 0.14
N ASP A 82 -1.42 -0.73 1.45
CA ASP A 82 -1.69 -1.91 2.27
C ASP A 82 -3.13 -1.92 2.83
N THR A 83 -3.46 -2.91 3.66
CA THR A 83 -4.80 -2.99 4.29
C THR A 83 -5.08 -1.82 5.22
N ASP A 84 -4.07 -1.27 5.87
CA ASP A 84 -4.24 -0.16 6.80
C ASP A 84 -4.49 1.14 6.03
N MET A 85 -3.83 1.33 4.89
CA MET A 85 -4.14 2.41 3.96
C MET A 85 -5.57 2.32 3.40
N ILE A 86 -6.06 1.11 3.10
CA ILE A 86 -7.46 0.92 2.72
C ILE A 86 -8.38 1.29 3.88
N ASN A 87 -8.04 0.88 5.11
CA ASN A 87 -8.81 1.25 6.29
C ASN A 87 -8.85 2.78 6.48
N ASN A 88 -7.70 3.45 6.37
CA ASN A 88 -7.59 4.91 6.41
C ASN A 88 -8.52 5.53 5.36
N ALA A 89 -8.41 5.12 4.10
CA ALA A 89 -9.24 5.64 3.01
C ALA A 89 -10.74 5.44 3.23
N THR A 90 -11.15 4.36 3.93
CA THR A 90 -12.56 4.13 4.28
C THR A 90 -13.03 4.90 5.51
N ALA A 91 -12.12 5.32 6.39
CA ALA A 91 -12.42 6.11 7.58
C ALA A 91 -12.36 7.63 7.30
N THR A 92 -11.70 8.03 6.22
CA THR A 92 -11.54 9.41 5.75
C THR A 92 -12.88 10.06 5.39
N ASN A 93 -12.97 11.38 5.60
CA ASN A 93 -14.15 12.19 5.26
C ASN A 93 -14.01 12.92 3.90
N TRP A 94 -15.10 13.57 3.46
CA TRP A 94 -15.13 14.25 2.16
C TRP A 94 -14.18 15.45 2.07
N ALA A 95 -13.98 16.19 3.17
CA ALA A 95 -13.10 17.36 3.18
C ALA A 95 -11.64 16.94 2.96
N GLU A 96 -11.17 15.93 3.71
CA GLU A 96 -9.82 15.36 3.56
C GLU A 96 -9.58 14.77 2.17
N THR A 97 -10.58 14.08 1.60
CA THR A 97 -10.46 13.50 0.25
C THR A 97 -10.33 14.57 -0.82
N ARG A 98 -11.05 15.69 -0.68
CA ARG A 98 -11.04 16.78 -1.67
C ARG A 98 -9.67 17.45 -1.76
N ASP A 99 -8.94 17.55 -0.65
CA ASP A 99 -7.60 18.14 -0.62
C ASP A 99 -6.58 17.30 -1.40
N LEU A 100 -6.84 16.00 -1.58
CA LEU A 100 -6.03 15.10 -2.40
C LEU A 100 -6.42 15.12 -3.90
N LEU A 101 -7.59 15.67 -4.26
CA LEU A 101 -8.02 15.77 -5.65
C LEU A 101 -7.23 16.86 -6.37
N SER A 102 -6.47 16.45 -7.38
CA SER A 102 -5.73 17.35 -8.25
C SER A 102 -6.04 17.07 -9.72
N TRP A 103 -5.83 18.08 -10.57
CA TRP A 103 -5.97 17.89 -12.02
C TRP A 103 -4.99 16.84 -12.56
N ARG A 104 -3.80 16.73 -11.94
CA ARG A 104 -2.80 15.71 -12.24
C ARG A 104 -3.32 14.31 -11.94
N LEU A 105 -3.95 14.08 -10.79
CA LEU A 105 -4.58 12.81 -10.44
C LEU A 105 -5.66 12.44 -11.46
N LEU A 106 -6.55 13.38 -11.80
CA LEU A 106 -7.63 13.14 -12.77
C LEU A 106 -7.09 12.78 -14.15
N ALA A 107 -6.09 13.52 -14.65
CA ALA A 107 -5.43 13.22 -15.92
C ALA A 107 -4.72 11.85 -15.90
N TYR A 108 -4.07 11.52 -14.79
CA TYR A 108 -3.41 10.23 -14.60
C TYR A 108 -4.41 9.07 -14.64
N LEU A 109 -5.52 9.17 -13.89
CA LEU A 109 -6.57 8.15 -13.89
C LEU A 109 -7.25 8.02 -15.25
N ALA A 110 -7.48 9.13 -15.96
CA ALA A 110 -8.04 9.09 -17.31
C ALA A 110 -7.11 8.34 -18.28
N ALA A 111 -5.81 8.63 -18.24
CA ALA A 111 -4.82 8.06 -19.16
C ALA A 111 -4.42 6.61 -18.83
N PHE A 112 -4.27 6.28 -17.55
CA PHE A 112 -3.69 5.00 -17.10
C PHE A 112 -4.72 4.03 -16.49
N ALA A 113 -5.91 4.49 -16.11
CA ALA A 113 -7.00 3.64 -15.65
C ALA A 113 -8.10 3.53 -16.71
N VAL A 114 -8.76 4.65 -17.06
CA VAL A 114 -9.96 4.64 -17.89
C VAL A 114 -9.65 4.23 -19.33
N LEU A 115 -8.68 4.86 -19.98
CA LEU A 115 -8.36 4.57 -21.39
C LEU A 115 -7.93 3.11 -21.60
N PRO A 116 -7.01 2.51 -20.81
CA PRO A 116 -6.64 1.11 -20.97
C PRO A 116 -7.81 0.17 -20.66
N SER A 117 -8.65 0.49 -19.67
CA SER A 117 -9.86 -0.29 -19.37
C SER A 117 -10.86 -0.28 -20.54
N LEU A 118 -11.05 0.85 -21.22
CA LEU A 118 -11.90 0.93 -22.41
C LEU A 118 -11.32 0.11 -23.57
N VAL A 119 -10.00 0.19 -23.80
CA VAL A 119 -9.32 -0.62 -24.82
C VAL A 119 -9.54 -2.12 -24.55
N ILE A 120 -9.44 -2.58 -23.30
CA ILE A 120 -9.71 -3.97 -22.91
C ILE A 120 -11.20 -4.33 -23.11
N ALA A 121 -12.11 -3.42 -22.76
CA ALA A 121 -13.55 -3.62 -22.90
C ALA A 121 -13.95 -3.82 -24.37
N PHE A 122 -13.44 -2.99 -25.28
CA PHE A 122 -13.74 -3.03 -26.71
C PHE A 122 -12.91 -4.05 -27.50
N ALA A 123 -11.82 -4.58 -26.93
CA ALA A 123 -11.03 -5.63 -27.56
C ALA A 123 -11.88 -6.86 -27.91
N ARG A 124 -11.83 -7.31 -29.16
CA ARG A 124 -12.53 -8.51 -29.63
C ARG A 124 -11.76 -9.74 -29.16
N VAL A 125 -12.38 -10.55 -28.30
CA VAL A 125 -11.82 -11.84 -27.89
C VAL A 125 -12.26 -12.88 -28.89
N VAL A 126 -11.32 -13.38 -29.70
CA VAL A 126 -11.57 -14.46 -30.64
C VAL A 126 -11.95 -15.71 -29.84
N ARG A 127 -13.17 -16.21 -30.05
CA ARG A 127 -13.64 -17.44 -29.41
C ARG A 127 -12.88 -18.61 -30.03
N SER A 128 -12.00 -19.22 -29.26
CA SER A 128 -11.42 -20.52 -29.60
C SER A 128 -12.30 -21.65 -29.08
N ASP A 129 -12.19 -22.82 -29.70
CA ASP A 129 -12.70 -24.07 -29.14
C ASP A 129 -12.27 -24.23 -27.67
N THR A 130 -13.16 -24.74 -26.82
CA THR A 130 -12.99 -24.76 -25.35
C THR A 130 -11.76 -25.58 -24.96
N ALA A 131 -11.54 -26.72 -25.62
CA ALA A 131 -10.37 -27.57 -25.39
C ALA A 131 -9.06 -26.87 -25.76
N ARG A 132 -9.05 -26.11 -26.88
CA ARG A 132 -7.89 -25.32 -27.31
C ARG A 132 -7.62 -24.15 -26.35
N ALA A 133 -8.67 -23.50 -25.85
CA ALA A 133 -8.57 -22.41 -24.87
C ALA A 133 -7.95 -22.88 -23.56
N VAL A 134 -8.43 -24.01 -23.02
CA VAL A 134 -7.91 -24.61 -21.78
C VAL A 134 -6.45 -25.03 -21.98
N ARG A 135 -6.11 -25.70 -23.08
CA ARG A 135 -4.73 -26.12 -23.36
C ARG A 135 -3.78 -24.92 -23.48
N ALA A 136 -4.14 -23.90 -24.25
CA ALA A 136 -3.32 -22.69 -24.40
C ALA A 136 -3.07 -22.00 -23.05
N ARG A 137 -4.07 -22.02 -22.17
CA ARG A 137 -3.96 -21.44 -20.84
C ARG A 137 -3.10 -22.26 -19.88
N LEU A 138 -3.26 -23.58 -19.88
CA LEU A 138 -2.40 -24.47 -19.11
C LEU A 138 -0.94 -24.30 -19.55
N LEU A 139 -0.69 -24.24 -20.86
CA LEU A 139 0.64 -23.94 -21.40
C LEU A 139 1.15 -22.57 -20.96
N LEU A 140 0.31 -21.54 -20.93
CA LEU A 140 0.68 -20.22 -20.43
C LEU A 140 1.05 -20.27 -18.94
N ILE A 141 0.26 -20.93 -18.11
CA ILE A 141 0.53 -21.06 -16.66
C ILE A 141 1.84 -21.83 -16.43
N VAL A 142 2.00 -22.99 -17.06
CA VAL A 142 3.19 -23.82 -16.90
C VAL A 142 4.44 -23.10 -17.41
N SER A 143 4.39 -22.50 -18.60
CA SER A 143 5.53 -21.72 -19.12
C SER A 143 5.88 -20.54 -18.22
N THR A 144 4.89 -19.82 -17.69
CA THR A 144 5.12 -18.71 -16.76
C THR A 144 5.76 -19.20 -15.46
N LEU A 145 5.30 -20.32 -14.90
CA LEU A 145 5.91 -20.92 -13.70
C LEU A 145 7.34 -21.39 -13.94
N LEU A 146 7.62 -21.97 -15.11
CA LEU A 146 8.98 -22.37 -15.50
C LEU A 146 9.91 -21.17 -15.61
N VAL A 147 9.45 -20.07 -16.23
CA VAL A 147 10.24 -18.83 -16.31
C VAL A 147 10.49 -18.25 -14.91
N ILE A 148 9.48 -18.22 -14.04
CA ILE A 148 9.65 -17.80 -12.64
C ILE A 148 10.71 -18.66 -11.95
N GLY A 149 10.60 -19.99 -12.04
CA GLY A 149 11.57 -20.92 -11.46
C GLY A 149 12.98 -20.71 -11.99
N ALA A 150 13.12 -20.50 -13.30
CA ALA A 150 14.40 -20.23 -13.94
C ALA A 150 15.01 -18.90 -13.47
N LEU A 151 14.23 -17.82 -13.40
CA LEU A 151 14.70 -16.51 -12.90
C LEU A 151 15.18 -16.62 -11.45
N LEU A 152 14.40 -17.29 -10.59
CA LEU A 152 14.76 -17.50 -9.19
C LEU A 152 16.02 -18.37 -9.03
N ALA A 153 16.20 -19.39 -9.87
CA ALA A 153 17.38 -20.25 -9.83
C ALA A 153 18.65 -19.54 -10.36
N LEU A 154 18.55 -18.85 -11.50
CA LEU A 154 19.66 -18.16 -12.16
C LEU A 154 20.16 -16.95 -11.37
N SER A 155 19.28 -16.26 -10.63
CA SER A 155 19.62 -15.10 -9.79
C SER A 155 19.34 -15.35 -8.31
N SER A 156 19.60 -16.57 -7.83
CA SER A 156 19.24 -17.00 -6.47
C SER A 156 19.82 -16.14 -5.34
N GLY A 157 21.07 -15.70 -5.47
CA GLY A 157 21.71 -14.79 -4.49
C GLY A 157 21.01 -13.43 -4.40
N PHE A 158 20.68 -12.83 -5.55
CA PHE A 158 19.94 -11.57 -5.62
C PHE A 158 18.55 -11.71 -5.01
N TYR A 159 17.77 -12.71 -5.40
CA TYR A 159 16.42 -12.92 -4.87
C TYR A 159 16.44 -13.24 -3.38
N ALA A 160 17.43 -14.01 -2.90
CA ALA A 160 17.57 -14.30 -1.48
C ALA A 160 17.88 -13.04 -0.65
N SER A 161 18.65 -12.09 -1.18
CA SER A 161 18.87 -10.78 -0.55
C SER A 161 17.61 -9.91 -0.61
N TYR A 162 17.00 -9.81 -1.79
CA TYR A 162 15.74 -9.08 -2.00
C TYR A 162 14.63 -9.49 -1.03
N PHE A 163 14.38 -10.80 -0.88
CA PHE A 163 13.32 -11.29 0.01
C PHE A 163 13.66 -11.18 1.51
N ARG A 164 14.94 -11.14 1.88
CA ARG A 164 15.37 -11.08 3.29
C ARG A 164 15.55 -9.66 3.79
N GLU A 165 16.29 -8.85 3.05
CA GLU A 165 16.73 -7.51 3.46
C GLU A 165 15.72 -6.43 3.05
N HIS A 166 15.02 -6.61 1.92
CA HIS A 166 14.16 -5.58 1.34
C HIS A 166 12.68 -6.01 1.30
N LYS A 167 12.19 -6.56 2.42
CA LYS A 167 10.80 -7.05 2.56
C LYS A 167 9.74 -5.99 2.24
N SER A 168 10.05 -4.71 2.42
CA SER A 168 9.15 -3.59 2.15
C SER A 168 8.90 -3.38 0.65
N LEU A 169 9.87 -3.68 -0.22
CA LEU A 169 9.78 -3.42 -1.67
C LEU A 169 8.61 -4.14 -2.33
N ARG A 170 8.28 -5.35 -1.86
CA ARG A 170 7.16 -6.13 -2.40
C ARG A 170 5.82 -5.40 -2.28
N TYR A 171 5.66 -4.50 -1.31
CA TYR A 171 4.40 -3.78 -1.12
C TYR A 171 4.15 -2.71 -2.20
N TYR A 172 5.18 -2.30 -2.94
CA TYR A 172 5.03 -1.42 -4.11
C TYR A 172 4.61 -2.17 -5.39
N ALA A 173 4.56 -3.51 -5.36
CA ALA A 173 4.24 -4.29 -6.55
C ALA A 173 2.74 -4.23 -6.91
N ASN A 174 2.43 -3.53 -7.99
CA ASN A 174 1.10 -3.40 -8.58
C ASN A 174 0.88 -4.47 -9.69
N PRO A 175 -0.30 -5.10 -9.77
CA PRO A 175 -1.51 -4.91 -8.94
C PRO A 175 -1.53 -5.84 -7.71
N ALA A 176 -0.49 -6.63 -7.48
CA ALA A 176 -0.52 -7.74 -6.53
C ALA A 176 -0.83 -7.29 -5.10
N THR A 177 -0.11 -6.28 -4.61
CA THR A 177 -0.28 -5.79 -3.24
C THR A 177 -1.65 -5.16 -3.02
N PRO A 178 -2.10 -4.17 -3.82
CA PRO A 178 -3.43 -3.59 -3.62
C PRO A 178 -4.57 -4.62 -3.73
N LEU A 179 -4.48 -5.59 -4.64
CA LEU A 179 -5.49 -6.66 -4.75
C LEU A 179 -5.51 -7.56 -3.52
N TYR A 180 -4.34 -7.98 -3.02
CA TYR A 180 -4.23 -8.75 -1.79
C TYR A 180 -4.77 -7.97 -0.60
N SER A 181 -4.38 -6.71 -0.46
CA SER A 181 -4.79 -5.82 0.64
C SER A 181 -6.31 -5.63 0.65
N LEU A 182 -6.93 -5.46 -0.52
CA LEU A 182 -8.38 -5.32 -0.66
C LEU A 182 -9.12 -6.61 -0.28
N ALA A 183 -8.63 -7.76 -0.74
CA ALA A 183 -9.21 -9.06 -0.38
C ALA A 183 -9.07 -9.34 1.14
N ARG A 184 -7.91 -9.00 1.72
CA ARG A 184 -7.67 -9.13 3.17
C ARG A 184 -8.61 -8.22 3.96
N TYR A 185 -8.76 -6.96 3.55
CA TYR A 185 -9.68 -6.00 4.19
C TYR A 185 -11.14 -6.48 4.16
N ALA A 186 -11.60 -7.01 3.01
CA ALA A 186 -12.96 -7.52 2.88
C ALA A 186 -13.23 -8.72 3.81
N THR A 187 -12.23 -9.60 3.98
CA THR A 187 -12.37 -10.82 4.81
C THR A 187 -12.13 -10.57 6.30
N SER A 188 -11.36 -9.55 6.69
CA SER A 188 -11.17 -9.19 8.09
C SER A 188 -12.43 -8.59 8.70
N ARG A 189 -13.19 -7.80 7.93
CA ARG A 189 -14.44 -7.18 8.39
C ARG A 189 -15.54 -8.20 8.73
N THR A 190 -15.53 -9.36 8.07
CA THR A 190 -16.46 -10.47 8.36
C THR A 190 -16.02 -11.31 9.55
N ARG A 191 -14.76 -11.19 10.01
CA ARG A 191 -14.19 -11.97 11.12
C ARG A 191 -14.26 -11.25 12.47
N THR A 192 -14.37 -9.93 12.47
CA THR A 192 -14.78 -9.15 13.64
C THR A 192 -16.26 -9.42 13.92
N GLY A 193 -16.56 -10.60 14.48
CA GLY A 193 -17.81 -10.84 15.19
C GLY A 193 -17.95 -9.87 16.35
N THR A 194 -19.15 -9.76 16.92
CA THR A 194 -19.45 -8.95 18.10
C THR A 194 -18.46 -9.26 19.23
N GLN A 195 -17.40 -8.48 19.32
CA GLN A 195 -16.45 -8.52 20.42
C GLN A 195 -17.18 -7.88 21.60
N GLU A 196 -17.48 -8.68 22.62
CA GLU A 196 -18.12 -8.16 23.84
C GLU A 196 -17.18 -7.13 24.47
N VAL A 197 -17.71 -5.96 24.79
CA VAL A 197 -16.96 -4.88 25.43
C VAL A 197 -16.69 -5.29 26.87
N THR A 198 -15.44 -5.64 27.18
CA THR A 198 -15.02 -5.94 28.55
C THR A 198 -14.81 -4.64 29.32
N ALA A 199 -15.54 -4.46 30.42
CA ALA A 199 -15.27 -3.37 31.35
C ALA A 199 -13.97 -3.64 32.12
N ILE A 200 -13.14 -2.60 32.28
CA ILE A 200 -11.86 -2.64 33.02
C ILE A 200 -11.87 -1.46 34.01
N GLY A 201 -11.26 -1.62 35.18
CA GLY A 201 -11.15 -0.55 36.18
C GLY A 201 -12.43 -0.29 36.98
N GLU A 202 -13.26 -1.31 37.19
CA GLU A 202 -14.53 -1.19 37.93
C GLU A 202 -14.34 -0.83 39.43
N ASP A 203 -13.13 -0.97 39.96
CA ASP A 203 -12.74 -0.63 41.33
C ASP A 203 -12.19 0.80 41.48
N ALA A 204 -12.05 1.54 40.37
CA ALA A 204 -11.54 2.91 40.39
C ALA A 204 -12.50 3.87 41.10
N ARG A 205 -12.02 4.53 42.16
CA ARG A 205 -12.77 5.50 42.95
C ARG A 205 -11.89 6.68 43.36
N ILE A 206 -12.44 7.89 43.34
CA ILE A 206 -11.81 9.07 43.93
C ILE A 206 -12.02 8.98 45.45
N THR A 207 -10.97 9.19 46.23
CA THR A 207 -11.04 9.08 47.69
C THR A 207 -11.78 10.28 48.28
N GLU A 208 -12.62 10.09 49.30
CA GLU A 208 -13.37 11.20 49.95
C GLU A 208 -12.49 12.26 50.61
N GLN A 209 -11.20 11.95 50.83
CA GLN A 209 -10.20 12.86 51.36
C GLN A 209 -9.67 13.83 50.29
N ASP A 210 -9.92 13.53 49.01
CA ASP A 210 -9.54 14.34 47.88
C ASP A 210 -10.64 15.38 47.60
N ILE A 211 -10.49 16.54 48.23
CA ILE A 211 -11.46 17.64 48.18
C ILE A 211 -11.13 18.68 47.10
N ASP A 212 -9.96 18.56 46.47
CA ASP A 212 -9.47 19.49 45.49
C ASP A 212 -10.06 19.20 44.11
N ARG A 213 -10.28 20.25 43.33
CA ARG A 213 -10.80 20.11 41.97
C ARG A 213 -9.65 20.17 40.98
N GLU A 214 -9.44 19.08 40.27
CA GLU A 214 -8.44 18.99 39.20
C GLU A 214 -9.12 19.09 37.82
N LEU A 215 -8.59 19.96 36.95
CA LEU A 215 -8.97 20.03 35.54
C LEU A 215 -7.79 19.56 34.70
N VAL A 216 -7.96 18.42 34.04
CA VAL A 216 -6.97 17.87 33.11
C VAL A 216 -7.45 18.07 31.67
N ILE A 217 -6.58 18.64 30.84
CA ILE A 217 -6.83 18.83 29.41
C ILE A 217 -5.83 17.98 28.64
N MET A 218 -6.32 17.02 27.86
CA MET A 218 -5.49 16.22 26.96
C MET A 218 -5.65 16.73 25.52
N VAL A 219 -4.57 17.26 24.96
CA VAL A 219 -4.53 17.71 23.55
C VAL A 219 -3.97 16.57 22.70
N VAL A 220 -4.81 16.01 21.81
CA VAL A 220 -4.39 15.02 20.82
C VAL A 220 -4.04 15.76 19.53
N GLY A 221 -2.74 15.82 19.21
CA GLY A 221 -2.25 16.45 17.98
C GLY A 221 -2.50 15.62 16.73
N GLU A 222 -2.25 16.20 15.56
CA GLU A 222 -2.35 15.55 14.25
C GLU A 222 -1.10 15.88 13.41
N THR A 223 -0.46 14.85 12.85
CA THR A 223 0.70 14.93 11.91
C THR A 223 1.95 15.72 12.38
N ALA A 224 1.94 16.30 13.59
CA ALA A 224 3.07 17.05 14.14
C ALA A 224 4.27 16.12 14.46
N ARG A 225 5.48 16.55 14.10
CA ARG A 225 6.71 15.75 14.27
C ARG A 225 7.73 16.44 15.17
N ALA A 226 8.33 15.66 16.06
CA ALA A 226 9.25 16.15 17.10
C ALA A 226 10.50 16.87 16.55
N ASP A 227 10.97 16.50 15.36
CA ASP A 227 12.16 17.09 14.71
C ASP A 227 11.93 18.52 14.20
N HIS A 228 10.67 18.99 14.15
CA HIS A 228 10.29 20.35 13.76
C HIS A 228 9.80 21.22 14.93
N PHE A 229 10.02 20.77 16.18
CA PHE A 229 9.67 21.53 17.38
C PHE A 229 10.90 22.30 17.86
N SER A 230 10.78 23.63 17.98
CA SER A 230 11.89 24.46 18.47
C SER A 230 12.25 24.15 19.92
N LEU A 231 11.26 23.71 20.72
CA LEU A 231 11.47 23.20 22.08
C LEU A 231 12.38 21.96 22.13
N ASN A 232 12.53 21.25 21.00
CA ASN A 232 13.39 20.09 20.86
C ASN A 232 14.71 20.40 20.11
N GLY A 233 15.01 21.69 19.86
CA GLY A 233 16.24 22.11 19.20
C GLY A 233 16.13 22.35 17.69
N TYR A 234 14.91 22.40 17.13
CA TYR A 234 14.73 22.80 15.73
C TYR A 234 15.17 24.25 15.49
N ALA A 235 15.86 24.51 14.38
CA ALA A 235 16.52 25.78 14.10
C ALA A 235 15.55 26.98 13.94
N ARG A 236 14.29 26.73 13.55
CA ARG A 236 13.26 27.77 13.46
C ARG A 236 12.39 27.76 14.71
N GLU A 237 12.04 28.93 15.21
CA GLU A 237 11.16 29.09 16.38
C GLU A 237 9.71 28.74 16.02
N THR A 238 9.35 27.46 16.09
CA THR A 238 8.01 26.95 15.75
C THR A 238 7.04 26.93 16.93
N ASN A 239 7.54 27.03 18.16
CA ASN A 239 6.72 27.04 19.38
C ASN A 239 6.95 28.33 20.23
N PRO A 240 6.88 29.54 19.66
CA PRO A 240 7.29 30.78 20.35
C PRO A 240 6.45 31.13 21.58
N GLN A 241 5.18 30.72 21.61
CA GLN A 241 4.29 30.96 22.74
C GLN A 241 4.58 30.00 23.89
N LEU A 242 4.70 28.70 23.59
CA LEU A 242 5.02 27.69 24.61
C LEU A 242 6.40 27.87 25.24
N ALA A 243 7.37 28.42 24.50
CA ALA A 243 8.70 28.71 25.02
C ALA A 243 8.73 29.78 26.14
N ARG A 244 7.63 30.51 26.34
CA ARG A 244 7.49 31.53 27.39
C ARG A 244 6.80 31.01 28.65
N GLU A 245 6.28 29.78 28.58
CA GLU A 245 5.56 29.13 29.67
C GLU A 245 6.46 28.11 30.37
N ASP A 246 6.11 27.73 31.61
CA ASP A 246 6.81 26.68 32.35
C ASP A 246 6.36 25.28 31.86
N VAL A 247 6.94 24.84 30.74
CA VAL A 247 6.56 23.59 30.05
C VAL A 247 7.65 22.54 30.09
N VAL A 248 7.24 21.29 30.21
CA VAL A 248 8.12 20.12 30.04
C VAL A 248 8.00 19.62 28.60
N SER A 249 9.11 19.60 27.86
CA SER A 249 9.18 19.01 26.52
C SER A 249 9.81 17.62 26.55
N PHE A 250 9.11 16.64 25.97
CA PHE A 250 9.62 15.28 25.81
C PHE A 250 10.29 15.14 24.44
N THR A 251 11.63 15.05 24.43
CA THR A 251 12.43 15.03 23.19
C THR A 251 12.56 13.66 22.55
N GLN A 252 12.22 12.59 23.27
CA GLN A 252 12.35 11.19 22.84
C GLN A 252 11.02 10.46 22.99
N MET A 253 10.03 10.84 22.18
CA MET A 253 8.71 10.22 22.14
C MET A 253 8.44 9.62 20.76
N SER A 254 7.86 8.42 20.73
CA SER A 254 7.49 7.71 19.51
C SER A 254 6.01 7.35 19.55
N SER A 255 5.32 7.44 18.42
CA SER A 255 3.92 7.07 18.29
C SER A 255 3.75 5.55 18.20
N CYS A 256 2.56 5.06 18.58
CA CYS A 256 2.22 3.64 18.40
C CYS A 256 2.10 3.24 16.92
N GLY A 257 1.60 4.15 16.07
CA GLY A 257 1.48 3.96 14.63
C GLY A 257 1.83 5.24 13.86
N THR A 258 1.65 5.18 12.54
CA THR A 258 1.94 6.31 11.62
C THR A 258 0.68 6.86 10.95
N SER A 259 -0.51 6.39 11.35
CA SER A 259 -1.80 6.95 10.95
C SER A 259 -2.71 7.18 12.16
N THR A 260 -3.65 8.10 12.03
CA THR A 260 -4.64 8.42 13.07
C THR A 260 -5.50 7.20 13.42
N ALA A 261 -5.90 6.41 12.41
CA ALA A 261 -6.73 5.21 12.59
C ALA A 261 -6.05 4.09 13.40
N ILE A 262 -4.72 4.08 13.48
CA ILE A 262 -3.96 3.13 14.32
C ILE A 262 -3.59 3.78 15.65
N SER A 263 -3.06 5.00 15.61
CA SER A 263 -2.42 5.63 16.76
C SER A 263 -3.42 6.02 17.84
N VAL A 264 -4.58 6.57 17.46
CA VAL A 264 -5.58 7.02 18.45
C VAL A 264 -6.16 5.82 19.21
N PRO A 265 -6.68 4.76 18.57
CA PRO A 265 -7.16 3.59 19.32
C PRO A 265 -6.07 2.97 20.20
N CYS A 266 -4.83 2.89 19.72
CA CYS A 266 -3.72 2.32 20.50
C CYS A 266 -3.35 3.15 21.74
N MET A 267 -3.42 4.49 21.66
CA MET A 267 -3.13 5.36 22.80
C MET A 267 -4.14 5.25 23.93
N PHE A 268 -5.37 4.82 23.63
CA PHE A 268 -6.49 4.71 24.57
C PHE A 268 -6.94 3.26 24.79
N ALA A 269 -6.15 2.28 24.36
CA ALA A 269 -6.45 0.85 24.46
C ALA A 269 -6.14 0.26 25.85
#